data_AF-A0A2V5NZC4-F1
#
_entry.id   AF-A0A2V5NZC4-F1
#
_cell.length_a   1.000
_cell.length_b   1.000
_cell.length_c   1.000
_cell.angle_alpha   90.00
_cell.angle_beta   90.00
_cell.angle_gamma   90.00
#
_symmetry.space_group_name_H-M   'P 1'
#
loop_
_entity.id
_entity.type
_entity.pdbx_description
1 polymer ?
#
loop_
_entity_poly.entity_id
_entity_poly.type
_entity_poly.pdbx_seq_one_letter_code
_entity_poly.pdbx_strand_id
1 'polypeptide(L)'
;RILNPKLARSQILGGNLFGISMALMEATIPDPNTGRNVNANLAEYHVAVCADAPEFDIDFIDEPDPHMPDLGARGIGEIGIVGMPAAVANAIFHATGMRVRDLPITPDKLL
;
A
#
# COMPACT_ATOMS: atom_id res chain seq x y z
N ARG A 1 -4.18 11.14 -18.71
CA ARG A 1 -5.64 11.04 -18.97
C ARG A 1 -6.22 9.81 -18.30
N ILE A 2 -7.39 9.94 -17.68
CA ILE A 2 -8.19 8.89 -17.07
C ILE A 2 -9.22 8.37 -18.06
N LEU A 3 -9.19 7.06 -18.34
CA LEU A 3 -10.11 6.44 -19.29
C LEU A 3 -11.48 6.13 -18.69
N ASN A 4 -11.50 5.70 -17.42
CA ASN A 4 -12.72 5.42 -16.67
C ASN A 4 -12.51 5.85 -15.20
N PRO A 5 -13.10 6.98 -14.77
CA PRO A 5 -12.90 7.51 -13.42
C PRO A 5 -13.30 6.54 -12.30
N LYS A 6 -14.37 5.76 -12.50
CA LYS A 6 -14.85 4.80 -11.51
C LYS A 6 -13.84 3.68 -11.29
N LEU A 7 -13.38 3.07 -12.39
CA LEU A 7 -12.39 1.99 -12.32
C LEU A 7 -11.03 2.50 -11.82
N ALA A 8 -10.64 3.70 -12.23
CA ALA A 8 -9.41 4.33 -11.76
C ALA A 8 -9.45 4.56 -10.24
N ARG A 9 -10.55 5.13 -9.72
CA ARG A 9 -10.74 5.32 -8.28
C ARG A 9 -10.71 4.01 -7.52
N SER A 10 -11.39 2.97 -8.01
CA SER A 10 -11.34 1.63 -7.41
C SER A 10 -9.91 1.07 -7.36
N GLN A 11 -9.13 1.26 -8.41
CA GLN A 11 -7.74 0.79 -8.45
C GLN A 11 -6.85 1.50 -7.42
N ILE A 12 -6.96 2.83 -7.32
CA ILE A 12 -6.17 3.59 -6.36
C ILE A 12 -6.59 3.25 -4.93
N LEU A 13 -7.88 3.10 -4.67
CA LEU A 13 -8.37 2.67 -3.36
C LEU A 13 -7.78 1.31 -2.96
N GLY A 14 -7.83 0.31 -3.86
CA GLY A 14 -7.27 -1.01 -3.60
C GLY A 14 -5.75 -0.99 -3.37
N GLY A 15 -5.01 -0.28 -4.24
CA GLY A 15 -3.56 -0.13 -4.10
C GLY A 15 -3.15 0.58 -2.81
N ASN A 16 -3.87 1.64 -2.44
CA ASN A 16 -3.67 2.35 -1.18
C ASN A 16 -3.91 1.42 0.03
N LEU A 17 -5.01 0.66 0.04
CA LEU A 17 -5.31 -0.28 1.12
C LEU A 17 -4.23 -1.37 1.23
N PHE A 18 -3.76 -1.91 0.10
CA PHE A 18 -2.62 -2.84 0.08
C PHE A 18 -1.34 -2.20 0.61
N GLY A 19 -1.09 -0.93 0.32
CA GLY A 19 0.05 -0.21 0.87
C GLY A 19 -0.01 -0.02 2.38
N ILE A 20 -1.20 0.25 2.94
CA ILE A 20 -1.41 0.29 4.39
C ILE A 20 -1.18 -1.09 5.02
N SER A 21 -1.72 -2.14 4.40
CA SER A 21 -1.55 -3.53 4.81
C SER A 21 -0.07 -3.93 4.83
N MET A 22 0.69 -3.63 3.76
CA MET A 22 2.14 -3.81 3.70
C MET A 22 2.88 -3.03 4.78
N ALA A 23 2.46 -1.80 5.07
CA ALA A 23 3.12 -0.95 6.04
C ALA A 23 2.97 -1.45 7.49
N LEU A 24 1.83 -2.05 7.83
CA LEU A 24 1.42 -2.26 9.21
C LEU A 24 1.24 -3.73 9.60
N MET A 25 1.03 -4.64 8.64
CA MET A 25 0.53 -5.99 8.92
C MET A 25 1.30 -7.10 8.19
N GLU A 26 1.54 -6.94 6.90
CA GLU A 26 2.00 -8.05 6.06
C GLU A 26 3.47 -8.40 6.31
N ALA A 27 3.71 -9.65 6.70
CA ALA A 27 5.04 -10.22 6.81
C ALA A 27 5.02 -11.71 6.49
N THR A 28 5.91 -12.17 5.62
CA THR A 28 6.19 -13.60 5.47
C THR A 28 7.24 -14.01 6.49
N ILE A 29 6.97 -15.05 7.27
CA ILE A 29 7.87 -15.53 8.31
C ILE A 29 8.50 -16.85 7.87
N PRO A 30 9.76 -16.85 7.38
CA PRO A 30 10.46 -18.08 7.04
C PRO A 30 11.05 -18.74 8.29
N ASP A 31 10.89 -20.06 8.42
CA ASP A 31 11.62 -20.87 9.40
C ASP A 31 13.11 -20.92 9.02
N PRO A 32 14.03 -20.47 9.89
CA PRO A 32 15.46 -20.45 9.59
C PRO A 32 16.08 -21.84 9.37
N ASN A 33 15.45 -22.91 9.86
CA ASN A 33 15.98 -24.27 9.74
C ASN A 33 15.51 -24.98 8.48
N THR A 34 14.25 -24.73 8.07
CA THR A 34 13.61 -25.46 6.96
C THR A 34 13.31 -24.60 5.74
N GLY A 35 13.39 -23.27 5.85
CA GLY A 35 13.04 -22.32 4.81
C GLY A 35 11.54 -22.24 4.48
N ARG A 36 10.69 -22.94 5.24
CA ARG A 36 9.23 -22.93 5.03
C ARG A 36 8.63 -21.67 5.62
N ASN A 37 7.61 -21.13 4.95
CA ASN A 37 6.80 -20.05 5.51
C ASN A 37 5.91 -20.62 6.62
N VAL A 38 6.11 -20.17 7.87
CA VAL A 38 5.37 -20.70 9.02
C VAL A 38 3.95 -20.16 9.08
N ASN A 39 3.69 -18.99 8.50
CA ASN A 39 2.38 -18.33 8.48
C ASN A 39 1.70 -18.40 7.11
N ALA A 40 1.80 -19.54 6.41
CA ALA A 40 1.26 -19.73 5.05
C ALA A 40 -0.27 -19.94 5.03
N ASN A 41 -1.03 -19.09 5.72
CA ASN A 41 -2.48 -19.10 5.80
C ASN A 41 -3.02 -17.68 6.09
N LEU A 42 -4.30 -17.43 5.83
CA LEU A 42 -4.92 -16.11 5.99
C LEU A 42 -5.25 -15.74 7.46
N ALA A 43 -5.06 -16.66 8.40
CA ALA A 43 -5.23 -16.35 9.82
C ALA A 43 -3.96 -15.71 10.40
N GLU A 44 -2.77 -16.12 9.94
CA GLU A 44 -1.48 -15.66 10.45
C GLU A 44 -0.75 -14.70 9.50
N TYR A 45 -0.98 -14.78 8.19
CA TYR A 45 -0.58 -13.72 7.24
C TYR A 45 -1.66 -12.65 7.24
N HIS A 46 -1.52 -11.66 8.12
CA HIS A 46 -2.50 -10.60 8.26
C HIS A 46 -2.54 -9.70 7.03
N VAL A 47 -3.75 -9.52 6.51
CA VAL A 47 -4.09 -8.52 5.49
C VAL A 47 -5.16 -7.60 6.06
N ALA A 48 -5.16 -6.33 5.63
CA ALA A 48 -6.16 -5.37 6.08
C ALA A 48 -7.59 -5.85 5.79
N VAL A 49 -8.47 -5.73 6.80
CA VAL A 49 -9.91 -6.00 6.67
C VAL A 49 -10.68 -4.68 6.54
N CYS A 50 -11.99 -4.76 6.30
CA CYS A 50 -12.84 -3.57 6.14
C CYS A 50 -12.77 -2.60 7.33
N ALA A 51 -12.51 -3.10 8.54
CA ALA A 51 -12.38 -2.26 9.74
C ALA A 51 -11.06 -1.46 9.78
N ASP A 52 -10.04 -1.88 9.03
CA ASP A 52 -8.74 -1.22 8.98
C ASP A 52 -8.66 -0.15 7.87
N ALA A 53 -9.66 -0.12 6.98
CA ALA A 53 -9.68 0.79 5.85
C ALA A 53 -10.09 2.21 6.29
N PRO A 54 -9.20 3.22 6.17
CA PRO A 54 -9.59 4.61 6.40
C PRO A 54 -10.44 5.14 5.25
N GLU A 55 -10.97 6.35 5.44
CA GLU A 55 -11.53 7.10 4.33
C GLU A 55 -10.40 7.57 3.40
N PHE A 56 -10.57 7.33 2.09
CA PHE A 56 -9.62 7.76 1.06
C PHE A 56 -10.22 8.89 0.24
N ASP A 57 -9.54 10.03 0.25
CA ASP A 57 -9.72 11.10 -0.72
C ASP A 57 -8.83 10.84 -1.94
N ILE A 58 -9.42 10.79 -3.14
CA ILE A 58 -8.75 10.35 -4.36
C ILE A 58 -9.17 11.27 -5.51
N ASP A 59 -8.21 12.06 -5.95
CA ASP A 59 -8.32 12.93 -7.12
C ASP A 59 -7.32 12.56 -8.21
N PHE A 60 -7.65 12.91 -9.45
CA PHE A 60 -6.83 12.64 -10.61
C PHE A 60 -6.48 13.92 -11.36
N ILE A 61 -5.20 14.08 -11.68
CA ILE A 61 -4.74 15.07 -12.65
C ILE A 61 -5.03 14.48 -14.04
N ASP A 62 -6.19 14.84 -14.61
CA ASP A 62 -6.70 14.28 -15.87
C ASP A 62 -6.15 14.99 -17.12
N GLU A 63 -4.83 15.10 -17.20
CA GLU A 63 -4.15 15.70 -18.34
C GLU A 63 -3.61 14.61 -19.28
N PRO A 64 -3.79 14.72 -20.60
CA PRO A 64 -3.19 13.78 -21.54
C PRO A 64 -1.66 13.94 -21.56
N ASP A 65 -0.95 12.82 -21.60
CA ASP A 65 0.50 12.83 -21.80
C ASP A 65 0.81 13.20 -23.26
N PRO A 66 1.49 14.33 -23.54
CA PRO A 66 1.75 14.78 -24.91
C PRO A 66 2.73 13.87 -25.67
N HIS A 67 3.44 12.98 -24.98
CA HIS A 67 4.40 12.05 -25.58
C HIS A 67 3.80 10.65 -25.82
N MET A 68 2.57 10.40 -25.37
CA MET A 68 1.89 9.13 -25.61
C MET A 68 1.01 9.21 -26.86
N PRO A 69 1.22 8.37 -27.88
CA PRO A 69 0.34 8.32 -29.03
C PRO A 69 -1.10 7.94 -28.64
N ASP A 70 -2.05 8.33 -29.48
CA ASP A 70 -3.50 8.07 -29.36
C ASP A 70 -4.20 8.69 -28.15
N LEU A 71 -4.27 7.96 -27.03
CA LEU A 71 -5.18 8.26 -25.93
C LEU A 71 -4.57 9.19 -24.87
N GLY A 72 -3.25 9.43 -24.91
CA GLY A 72 -2.56 10.23 -23.89
C GLY A 72 -2.68 9.64 -22.47
N ALA A 73 -2.92 8.34 -22.36
CA ALA A 73 -3.15 7.63 -21.10
C ALA A 73 -1.88 6.90 -20.61
N ARG A 74 -1.74 6.78 -19.30
CA ARG A 74 -0.63 6.11 -18.62
C ARG A 74 -1.17 5.00 -17.71
N GLY A 75 -0.34 4.00 -17.43
CA GLY A 75 -0.69 2.92 -16.51
C GLY A 75 -0.86 3.43 -15.07
N ILE A 76 -1.91 2.97 -14.39
CA ILE A 76 -2.23 3.32 -12.99
C ILE A 76 -2.33 2.10 -12.07
N GLY A 77 -2.06 0.90 -12.58
CA GLY A 77 -2.28 -0.35 -11.85
C GLY A 77 -1.48 -0.43 -10.55
N GLU A 78 -0.22 0.01 -10.59
CA GLU A 78 0.71 -0.14 -9.45
C GLU A 78 0.83 1.14 -8.62
N ILE A 79 0.47 2.30 -9.18
CA ILE A 79 0.83 3.59 -8.56
C ILE A 79 0.20 3.81 -7.17
N GLY A 80 -0.96 3.21 -6.90
CA GLY A 80 -1.63 3.33 -5.60
C GLY A 80 -0.82 2.71 -4.46
N ILE A 81 -0.11 1.60 -4.70
CA ILE A 81 0.66 0.93 -3.64
C ILE A 81 2.06 1.54 -3.46
N VAL A 82 2.71 2.00 -4.53
CA VAL A 82 4.16 2.31 -4.53
C VAL A 82 4.57 3.30 -3.42
N GLY A 83 3.84 4.40 -3.26
CA GLY A 83 4.18 5.45 -2.28
C GLY A 83 3.58 5.23 -0.89
N MET A 84 2.59 4.37 -0.77
CA MET A 84 1.73 4.31 0.40
C MET A 84 2.44 3.79 1.66
N PRO A 85 3.25 2.71 1.62
CA PRO A 85 3.98 2.26 2.80
C PRO A 85 4.94 3.31 3.36
N ALA A 86 5.61 4.05 2.47
CA ALA A 86 6.50 5.13 2.87
C ALA A 86 5.74 6.32 3.47
N ALA A 87 4.56 6.65 2.93
CA ALA A 87 3.70 7.70 3.48
C ALA A 87 3.24 7.36 4.91
N VAL A 88 2.80 6.12 5.15
CA VAL A 88 2.43 5.63 6.49
C VAL A 88 3.63 5.68 7.44
N ALA A 89 4.80 5.17 7.02
CA ALA A 89 6.02 5.21 7.83
C ALA A 89 6.45 6.64 8.20
N ASN A 90 6.32 7.58 7.27
CA ASN A 90 6.59 9.00 7.52
C ASN A 90 5.56 9.62 8.49
N ALA A 91 4.28 9.24 8.39
CA ALA A 91 3.25 9.70 9.31
C ALA A 91 3.50 9.20 10.75
N ILE A 92 3.93 7.94 10.90
CA ILE A 92 4.35 7.39 12.19
C ILE A 92 5.55 8.16 12.73
N PHE A 93 6.59 8.37 11.92
CA PHE A 93 7.75 9.16 12.34
C PHE A 93 7.36 10.59 12.77
N HIS A 94 6.45 11.24 12.04
CA HIS A 94 5.94 12.56 12.40
C HIS A 94 5.18 12.54 13.74
N ALA A 95 4.41 11.49 14.02
CA ALA A 95 3.62 11.37 15.24
C ALA A 95 4.46 10.99 16.48
N THR A 96 5.51 10.18 16.30
CA THR A 96 6.25 9.56 17.42
C THR A 96 7.70 10.03 17.54
N GLY A 97 8.27 10.62 16.50
CA GLY A 97 9.71 10.89 16.39
C GLY A 97 10.57 9.64 16.13
N MET A 98 9.98 8.44 16.07
CA MET A 98 10.71 7.18 15.90
C MET A 98 10.75 6.76 14.43
N ARG A 99 11.95 6.54 13.90
CA ARG A 99 12.14 6.15 12.49
C ARG A 99 12.35 4.65 12.35
N VAL A 100 11.29 3.94 11.99
CA VAL A 100 11.34 2.50 11.64
C VAL A 100 11.61 2.37 10.13
N ARG A 101 12.56 1.52 9.75
CA ARG A 101 12.93 1.26 8.35
C ARG A 101 12.62 -0.15 7.87
N ASP A 102 12.31 -1.05 8.81
CA ASP A 102 11.97 -2.43 8.54
C ASP A 102 10.46 -2.62 8.70
N LEU A 103 9.78 -2.87 7.58
CA LEU A 103 8.35 -3.18 7.57
C LEU A 103 8.07 -4.63 8.01
N PRO A 104 6.85 -4.94 8.47
CA PRO A 104 5.79 -3.98 8.83
C PRO A 104 6.11 -3.23 10.13
N ILE A 105 5.56 -2.03 10.32
CA ILE A 105 5.72 -1.22 11.53
C ILE A 105 4.68 -1.66 12.55
N THR A 106 5.01 -2.69 13.30
CA THR A 106 4.18 -3.25 14.36
C THR A 106 4.34 -2.49 15.69
N PRO A 107 3.37 -2.57 16.63
CA PRO A 107 3.43 -1.84 17.90
C PRO A 107 4.71 -2.06 18.70
N ASP A 108 5.27 -3.28 18.70
CA ASP A 108 6.52 -3.63 19.38
C ASP A 108 7.75 -2.87 18.85
N LYS A 109 7.70 -2.35 17.61
CA LYS A 109 8.77 -1.51 17.04
C LYS A 109 8.70 -0.05 17.51
N LEU A 110 7.67 0.31 18.27
CA LEU A 110 7.41 1.66 18.79
C LEU A 110 7.42 1.73 20.33
N LEU A 111 7.72 0.62 21.01
CA LEU A 111 7.86 0.52 22.48
C LEU A 111 9.32 0.61 22.91
#